data_AF-A0A7V9B7F5-F1
#
_entry.id   AF-A0A7V9B7F5-F1
#
_cell.length_a   1.000
_cell.length_b   1.000
_cell.length_c   1.000
_cell.angle_alpha   90.00
_cell.angle_beta   90.00
_cell.angle_gamma   90.00
#
_symmetry.space_group_name_H-M   'P 1'
#
loop_
_entity.id
_entity.type
_entity.pdbx_description
1 polymer ?
#
loop_
_entity_poly.entity_id
_entity_poly.type
_entity_poly.pdbx_seq_one_letter_code
_entity_poly.pdbx_strand_id
1 'polypeptide(L)'
;MFNPQDHLTIVDGSAYLEVKWRLVWLRENHPDARLETSMAESTRDHAIFRAEVQIPGSGSATGFGSEFREHFANYVEAAETKAIGRALAALGFGTQFAAELGTDQGEFGRSDARVPALQAGNEPVSINSLAASSAADSTDRQRKLIAILKDQLSLSADDLGTIATEHFGTNVTQLTRKDASSLITELQRRKNEQGAQRQEAS
;
A
#
# COMPACT_ATOMS: atom_id res chain seq x y z
N MET A 1 17.56 7.75 -13.18
CA MET A 1 16.84 8.23 -11.99
C MET A 1 15.71 7.27 -11.72
N PHE A 2 15.82 6.51 -10.64
CA PHE A 2 14.80 5.59 -10.18
C PHE A 2 13.45 6.29 -10.06
N ASN A 3 12.40 5.73 -10.68
CA ASN A 3 11.04 6.22 -10.57
C ASN A 3 10.18 5.22 -9.78
N PRO A 4 9.81 5.51 -8.52
CA PRO A 4 9.04 4.60 -7.69
C PRO A 4 7.69 4.18 -8.28
N GLN A 5 7.08 5.02 -9.13
CA GLN A 5 5.76 4.75 -9.70
C GLN A 5 5.75 3.55 -10.65
N ASP A 6 6.88 3.27 -11.30
CA ASP A 6 7.04 2.16 -12.26
C ASP A 6 7.10 0.79 -11.57
N HIS A 7 7.27 0.79 -10.24
CA HIS A 7 7.50 -0.39 -9.41
C HIS A 7 6.41 -0.62 -8.35
N LEU A 8 5.30 0.12 -8.42
CA LEU A 8 4.19 -0.04 -7.49
C LEU A 8 3.39 -1.32 -7.78
N THR A 9 3.14 -2.08 -6.72
CA THR A 9 2.18 -3.18 -6.70
C THR A 9 0.93 -2.74 -5.94
N ILE A 10 -0.21 -3.39 -6.16
CA ILE A 10 -1.41 -3.16 -5.34
C ILE A 10 -1.54 -4.33 -4.37
N VAL A 11 -1.58 -4.04 -3.08
CA VAL A 11 -1.80 -5.01 -2.00
C VAL A 11 -3.00 -4.51 -1.20
N ASP A 12 -4.03 -5.34 -1.05
CA ASP A 12 -5.27 -4.98 -0.34
C ASP A 12 -5.88 -3.64 -0.77
N GLY A 13 -5.92 -3.40 -2.08
CA GLY A 13 -6.47 -2.17 -2.69
C GLY A 13 -5.59 -0.92 -2.49
N SER A 14 -4.40 -1.08 -1.93
CA SER A 14 -3.45 -0.02 -1.63
C SER A 14 -2.20 -0.10 -2.50
N ALA A 15 -1.74 1.02 -3.03
CA ALA A 15 -0.43 1.08 -3.67
C ALA A 15 0.66 0.79 -2.64
N TYR A 16 1.51 -0.16 -2.97
CA TYR A 16 2.60 -0.66 -2.15
C TYR A 16 3.88 -0.67 -2.96
N LEU A 17 4.94 -0.11 -2.40
CA LEU A 17 6.28 -0.21 -2.97
C LEU A 17 7.06 -1.25 -2.18
N GLU A 18 7.36 -2.39 -2.81
CA GLU A 18 8.09 -3.49 -2.18
C GLU A 18 9.48 -3.05 -1.69
N VAL A 19 9.95 -3.67 -0.61
CA VAL A 19 11.25 -3.37 0.03
C VAL A 19 12.41 -3.50 -0.96
N LYS A 20 12.38 -4.49 -1.86
CA LYS A 20 13.42 -4.67 -2.89
C LYS A 20 13.60 -3.42 -3.77
N TRP A 21 12.51 -2.75 -4.12
CA TRP A 21 12.54 -1.55 -4.95
C TRP A 21 12.99 -0.32 -4.15
N ARG A 22 12.64 -0.25 -2.86
CA ARG A 22 13.18 0.77 -1.95
C ARG A 22 14.70 0.62 -1.78
N LEU A 23 15.24 -0.60 -1.78
CA LEU A 23 16.69 -0.85 -1.75
C LEU A 23 17.38 -0.43 -3.05
N VAL A 24 16.79 -0.71 -4.22
CA VAL A 24 17.30 -0.21 -5.50
C VAL A 24 17.36 1.31 -5.49
N TRP A 25 16.28 1.96 -5.05
CA TRP A 25 16.22 3.42 -4.92
C TRP A 25 17.31 3.96 -3.96
N LEU A 26 17.46 3.36 -2.78
CA LEU A 26 18.52 3.74 -1.84
C LEU A 26 19.90 3.63 -2.50
N ARG A 27 20.19 2.53 -3.20
CA ARG A 27 21.51 2.29 -3.80
C ARG A 27 21.80 3.20 -4.99
N GLU A 28 20.78 3.63 -5.73
CA GLU A 28 20.96 4.62 -6.81
C GLU A 28 21.31 6.00 -6.24
N ASN A 29 20.68 6.42 -5.13
CA ASN A 29 20.89 7.74 -4.54
C ASN A 29 22.09 7.81 -3.56
N HIS A 30 22.30 6.73 -2.80
CA HIS A 30 23.29 6.63 -1.72
C HIS A 30 23.99 5.26 -1.79
N PRO A 31 24.89 5.07 -2.77
CA PRO A 31 25.60 3.79 -2.95
C PRO A 31 26.42 3.41 -1.71
N ASP A 32 26.85 4.38 -0.92
CA ASP A 32 27.63 4.25 0.32
C ASP A 32 26.79 4.01 1.58
N ALA A 33 25.45 3.96 1.46
CA ALA A 33 24.58 3.67 2.59
C ALA A 33 24.88 2.29 3.21
N ARG A 34 24.83 2.22 4.54
CA ARG A 34 24.97 0.97 5.30
C ARG A 34 23.60 0.48 5.73
N LEU A 35 23.37 -0.82 5.61
CA LEU A 35 22.19 -1.51 6.13
C LEU A 35 22.71 -2.63 7.02
N GLU A 36 22.32 -2.60 8.28
CA GLU A 36 22.62 -3.65 9.26
C GLU A 36 21.32 -4.22 9.80
N THR A 37 21.24 -5.54 9.91
CA THR A 37 20.10 -6.24 10.51
C THR A 37 20.58 -7.10 11.67
N SER A 38 19.74 -7.20 12.69
CA SER A 38 20.00 -8.06 13.85
C SER A 38 18.69 -8.65 14.36
N MET A 39 18.71 -9.96 14.62
CA MET A 39 17.61 -10.64 15.29
C MET A 39 17.55 -10.17 16.75
N ALA A 40 16.46 -9.51 17.14
CA ALA A 40 16.24 -9.04 18.49
C ALA A 40 15.64 -10.14 19.37
N GLU A 41 14.73 -10.93 18.81
CA GLU A 41 14.10 -12.07 19.47
C GLU A 41 13.73 -13.14 18.45
N SER A 42 13.86 -14.42 18.81
CA SER A 42 13.28 -15.52 18.05
C SER A 42 12.84 -16.65 18.97
N THR A 43 11.62 -17.11 18.74
CA THR A 43 11.05 -18.32 19.34
C THR A 43 10.69 -19.30 18.23
N ARG A 44 10.05 -20.43 18.55
CA ARG A 44 9.59 -21.38 17.53
C ARG A 44 8.58 -20.76 16.56
N ASP A 45 7.77 -19.80 17.01
CA ASP A 45 6.58 -19.33 16.30
C ASP A 45 6.52 -17.81 16.12
N HIS A 46 7.55 -17.09 16.54
CA HIS A 46 7.62 -15.63 16.46
C HIS A 46 9.06 -15.14 16.32
N ALA A 47 9.27 -14.09 15.52
CA ALA A 47 10.56 -13.44 15.37
C ALA A 47 10.40 -11.91 15.40
N ILE A 48 11.38 -11.23 16.00
CA ILE A 48 11.53 -9.78 15.97
C ILE A 48 12.93 -9.46 15.42
N PHE A 49 12.98 -8.60 14.40
CA PHE A 49 14.21 -8.09 13.82
C PHE A 49 14.31 -6.58 13.98
N ARG A 50 15.53 -6.10 14.17
CA ARG A 50 15.91 -4.70 14.05
C ARG A 50 16.69 -4.53 12.75
N ALA A 51 16.38 -3.48 11.99
CA ALA A 51 17.19 -3.03 10.86
C ALA A 51 17.58 -1.57 11.09
N GLU A 52 18.83 -1.22 10.78
CA GLU A 52 19.33 0.14 10.80
C GLU A 52 19.91 0.49 9.43
N VAL A 53 19.45 1.60 8.86
CA VAL A 53 19.99 2.17 7.63
C VAL A 53 20.68 3.48 7.98
N GLN A 54 21.92 3.63 7.54
CA GLN A 54 22.72 4.84 7.74
C GLN A 54 23.26 5.36 6.40
N ILE A 55 23.01 6.63 6.13
CA ILE A 55 23.50 7.35 4.95
C ILE A 55 24.58 8.33 5.42
N PRO A 56 25.87 8.10 5.10
CA PRO A 56 26.96 8.97 5.52
C PRO A 56 26.71 10.44 5.16
N GLY A 57 26.91 11.34 6.13
CA GLY A 57 26.71 12.79 5.94
C GLY A 57 25.26 13.24 5.79
N SER A 58 24.29 12.34 5.91
CA SER A 58 22.86 12.66 5.87
C SER A 58 22.18 12.27 7.18
N GLY A 59 21.66 11.04 7.29
CA GLY A 59 20.95 10.59 8.48
C GLY A 59 20.89 9.07 8.58
N SER A 60 20.29 8.60 9.65
CA SER A 60 20.01 7.18 9.87
C SER A 60 18.59 6.97 10.39
N ALA A 61 18.07 5.77 10.16
CA ALA A 61 16.82 5.34 10.77
C ALA A 61 16.87 3.87 11.16
N THR A 62 16.10 3.53 12.18
CA THR A 62 15.91 2.16 12.65
C THR A 62 14.47 1.73 12.42
N GLY A 63 14.26 0.49 11.98
CA GLY A 63 12.96 -0.16 11.88
C GLY A 63 12.95 -1.48 12.64
N PHE A 64 11.82 -1.79 13.28
CA PHE A 64 11.57 -3.10 13.88
C PHE A 64 10.48 -3.83 13.11
N GLY A 65 10.71 -5.09 12.79
CA GLY A 65 9.72 -5.96 12.17
C GLY A 65 9.47 -7.17 13.04
N SER A 66 8.21 -7.55 13.19
CA SER A 66 7.82 -8.79 13.85
C SER A 66 6.89 -9.60 12.97
N GLU A 67 6.96 -10.92 13.12
CA GLU A 67 6.04 -11.83 12.45
C GLU A 67 5.86 -13.15 13.20
N PHE A 68 4.66 -13.71 13.08
CA PHE A 68 4.29 -15.02 13.63
C PHE A 68 4.26 -16.10 12.54
N ARG A 69 4.64 -17.32 12.92
CA ARG A 69 4.62 -18.50 12.03
C ARG A 69 3.24 -18.79 11.44
N GLU A 70 2.18 -18.50 12.20
CA GLU A 70 0.80 -18.70 11.76
C GLU A 70 0.44 -17.85 10.53
N HIS A 71 1.00 -16.65 10.40
CA HIS A 71 0.78 -15.80 9.23
C HIS A 71 1.71 -16.17 8.07
N PHE A 72 2.97 -16.51 8.37
CA PHE A 72 3.97 -16.83 7.36
C PHE A 72 4.85 -17.99 7.80
N ALA A 73 4.93 -19.04 6.97
CA ALA A 73 5.83 -20.17 7.23
C ALA A 73 7.30 -19.72 7.37
N ASN A 74 7.68 -18.68 6.61
CA ASN A 74 8.95 -17.97 6.62
C ASN A 74 8.90 -16.67 7.46
N TYR A 75 8.33 -16.75 8.67
CA TYR A 75 8.15 -15.59 9.55
C TYR A 75 9.47 -14.89 9.94
N VAL A 76 10.60 -15.61 9.99
CA VAL A 76 11.92 -15.02 10.30
C VAL A 76 12.30 -14.02 9.20
N GLU A 77 12.25 -14.44 7.94
CA GLU A 77 12.58 -13.62 6.77
C GLU A 77 11.56 -12.50 6.57
N ALA A 78 10.28 -12.77 6.85
CA ALA A 78 9.22 -11.77 6.79
C ALA A 78 9.44 -10.67 7.85
N ALA A 79 9.80 -11.02 9.08
CA ALA A 79 10.11 -10.07 10.14
C ALA A 79 11.32 -9.20 9.78
N GLU A 80 12.40 -9.79 9.25
CA GLU A 80 13.57 -9.04 8.79
C GLU A 80 13.21 -8.08 7.65
N THR A 81 12.44 -8.55 6.66
CA THR A 81 11.98 -7.72 5.53
C THR A 81 11.13 -6.55 6.00
N LYS A 82 10.23 -6.76 6.97
CA LYS A 82 9.43 -5.69 7.59
C LYS A 82 10.31 -4.66 8.31
N ALA A 83 11.34 -5.11 9.02
CA ALA A 83 12.29 -4.23 9.72
C ALA A 83 13.02 -3.32 8.73
N ILE A 84 13.54 -3.89 7.64
CA ILE A 84 14.22 -3.14 6.56
C ILE A 84 13.25 -2.14 5.93
N GLY A 85 12.03 -2.57 5.57
CA GLY A 85 11.01 -1.71 4.96
C GLY A 85 10.69 -0.48 5.80
N ARG A 86 10.52 -0.67 7.11
CA ARG A 86 10.26 0.42 8.07
C ARG A 86 11.44 1.38 8.22
N ALA A 87 12.67 0.88 8.28
CA ALA A 87 13.87 1.73 8.33
C ALA A 87 14.00 2.60 7.07
N LEU A 88 13.78 2.02 5.89
CA LEU A 88 13.81 2.73 4.61
C LEU A 88 12.68 3.76 4.51
N ALA A 89 11.47 3.40 4.94
CA ALA A 89 10.32 4.31 4.94
C ALA A 89 10.55 5.53 5.85
N ALA A 90 11.21 5.34 7.00
CA ALA A 90 11.57 6.44 7.90
C ALA A 90 12.60 7.40 7.29
N LEU A 91 13.43 6.94 6.35
CA LEU A 91 14.37 7.77 5.59
C LEU A 91 13.76 8.40 4.32
N GLY A 92 12.47 8.21 4.04
CA GLY A 92 11.81 8.79 2.87
C GLY A 92 11.67 7.84 1.67
N PHE A 93 12.27 6.65 1.71
CA PHE A 93 12.21 5.70 0.59
C PHE A 93 10.87 4.98 0.57
N GLY A 94 9.93 5.52 -0.20
CA GLY A 94 8.62 4.91 -0.42
C GLY A 94 7.61 5.19 0.69
N THR A 95 7.85 6.19 1.54
CA THR A 95 6.99 6.56 2.69
C THR A 95 5.54 6.80 2.29
N GLN A 96 5.31 7.44 1.14
CA GLN A 96 3.96 7.68 0.60
C GLN A 96 3.19 6.41 0.20
N PHE A 97 3.88 5.26 0.17
CA PHE A 97 3.36 3.93 -0.15
C PHE A 97 3.60 2.94 1.00
N ALA A 98 4.01 3.43 2.18
CA ALA A 98 4.33 2.63 3.35
C ALA A 98 3.08 2.48 4.22
N ALA A 99 2.21 1.52 3.86
CA ALA A 99 1.03 1.19 4.64
C ALA A 99 1.39 0.83 6.10
N GLU A 100 2.60 0.32 6.34
CA GLU A 100 3.12 -0.01 7.66
C GLU A 100 3.38 1.20 8.58
N LEU A 101 3.41 2.42 8.02
CA LEU A 101 3.47 3.69 8.75
C LEU A 101 2.12 4.41 8.80
N GLY A 102 1.13 3.94 8.03
CA GLY A 102 -0.19 4.56 7.92
C GLY A 102 -1.10 4.23 9.10
N THR A 103 -1.85 5.24 9.57
CA THR A 103 -2.88 5.08 10.62
C THR A 103 -4.26 4.75 10.05
N ASP A 104 -4.35 4.58 8.74
CA ASP A 104 -5.56 4.61 7.91
C ASP A 104 -6.07 3.22 7.48
N GLN A 105 -5.32 2.15 7.79
CA GLN A 105 -5.73 0.76 7.59
C GLN A 105 -5.86 0.09 8.96
N GLY A 106 -7.05 0.17 9.55
CA GLY A 106 -7.28 -0.12 10.97
C GLY A 106 -6.94 -1.55 11.42
N GLU A 107 -6.20 -1.64 12.54
CA GLU A 107 -6.58 -2.30 13.81
C GLU A 107 -5.57 -1.86 14.90
N PHE A 108 -4.35 -1.53 14.49
CA PHE A 108 -3.35 -0.83 15.29
C PHE A 108 -3.58 0.69 15.20
N GLY A 109 -4.48 1.17 16.07
CA GLY A 109 -4.96 2.55 16.08
C GLY A 109 -3.87 3.62 16.15
N ARG A 110 -4.11 4.72 15.42
CA ARG A 110 -3.58 6.09 15.61
C ARG A 110 -2.32 6.19 16.47
N SER A 111 -1.16 6.22 15.82
CA SER A 111 0.15 6.46 16.45
C SER A 111 0.46 7.94 16.72
N ASP A 112 -0.37 8.88 16.27
CA ASP A 112 -0.20 10.30 16.61
C ASP A 112 -1.17 10.69 17.73
N ALA A 113 -0.58 11.09 18.87
CA ALA A 113 -1.29 11.54 20.05
C ALA A 113 -2.39 12.54 19.66
N ARG A 114 -3.64 12.28 20.08
CA ARG A 114 -4.71 13.26 19.90
C ARG A 114 -4.31 14.54 20.63
N VAL A 115 -4.12 15.64 19.90
CA VAL A 115 -4.21 16.97 20.50
C VAL A 115 -5.63 17.12 21.07
N PRO A 116 -5.81 17.47 22.36
CA PRO A 116 -7.13 17.65 22.92
C PRO A 116 -7.89 18.70 22.12
N ALA A 117 -8.99 18.30 21.49
CA ALA A 117 -9.96 19.25 21.00
C ALA A 117 -10.59 19.91 22.23
N LEU A 118 -10.39 21.22 22.39
CA LEU A 118 -11.17 22.01 23.33
C LEU A 118 -12.66 21.78 22.99
N GLN A 119 -13.38 21.16 23.92
CA GLN A 119 -14.79 20.80 23.76
C GLN A 119 -15.63 22.06 23.51
N ALA A 120 -16.19 22.19 22.31
CA ALA A 120 -17.44 22.88 22.09
C ALA A 120 -18.48 21.79 21.78
N GLY A 121 -19.46 21.65 22.68
CA GLY A 121 -20.37 20.51 22.76
C GLY A 121 -21.25 20.27 21.53
N ASN A 122 -21.54 19.00 21.26
CA ASN A 122 -22.90 18.48 21.10
C ASN A 122 -22.90 16.94 20.97
N GLU A 123 -23.72 16.32 21.81
CA GLU A 123 -24.38 15.00 21.82
C GLU A 123 -23.84 13.79 20.99
N PRO A 124 -23.80 12.57 21.58
CA PRO A 124 -23.36 11.35 20.90
C PRO A 124 -24.44 10.80 19.95
N VAL A 125 -24.07 10.54 18.70
CA VAL A 125 -24.92 9.84 17.72
C VAL A 125 -24.80 8.32 17.90
N SER A 126 -25.95 7.67 18.11
CA SER A 126 -26.12 6.22 18.31
C SER A 126 -25.56 5.35 17.17
N ILE A 127 -24.94 4.24 17.57
CA ILE A 127 -24.11 3.33 16.77
C ILE A 127 -24.89 2.22 16.03
N ASN A 128 -26.21 2.34 15.90
CA ASN A 128 -27.06 1.30 15.29
C ASN A 128 -27.43 1.63 13.84
N SER A 129 -26.51 1.39 12.89
CA SER A 129 -26.86 1.13 11.47
C SER A 129 -25.69 0.55 10.65
N LEU A 130 -25.14 -0.59 11.07
CA LEU A 130 -24.09 -1.30 10.32
C LEU A 130 -24.61 -2.39 9.35
N ALA A 131 -25.92 -2.43 9.07
CA ALA A 131 -26.53 -3.46 8.21
C ALA A 131 -27.03 -2.94 6.83
N ALA A 132 -26.68 -1.72 6.42
CA ALA A 132 -27.07 -1.20 5.11
C ALA A 132 -26.00 -0.23 4.54
N SER A 133 -24.95 -0.74 3.88
CA SER A 133 -24.05 0.12 3.09
C SER A 133 -23.34 -0.59 1.93
N SER A 134 -23.98 -1.56 1.29
CA SER A 134 -23.55 -2.05 -0.03
C SER A 134 -23.85 -1.06 -1.18
N ALA A 135 -24.59 0.02 -0.91
CA ALA A 135 -24.98 1.06 -1.86
C ALA A 135 -24.30 2.42 -1.60
N ALA A 136 -23.22 2.46 -0.83
CA ALA A 136 -22.45 3.68 -0.64
C ALA A 136 -21.60 3.96 -1.89
N ASP A 137 -21.56 5.22 -2.32
CA ASP A 137 -20.75 5.69 -3.44
C ASP A 137 -19.28 5.28 -3.30
N SER A 138 -18.62 5.06 -4.44
CA SER A 138 -17.19 4.81 -4.52
C SER A 138 -16.40 5.86 -3.74
N THR A 139 -15.28 5.44 -3.15
CA THR A 139 -14.39 6.35 -2.42
C THR A 139 -13.50 7.14 -3.38
N ASP A 140 -13.01 8.32 -2.96
CA ASP A 140 -12.04 9.11 -3.74
C ASP A 140 -10.80 8.30 -4.13
N ARG A 141 -10.40 7.37 -3.27
CA ARG A 141 -9.30 6.45 -3.51
C ARG A 141 -9.58 5.51 -4.67
N GLN A 142 -10.76 4.89 -4.70
CA GLN A 142 -11.18 4.01 -5.79
C GLN A 142 -11.26 4.77 -7.12
N ARG A 143 -11.80 6.00 -7.11
CA ARG A 143 -11.83 6.86 -8.31
C ARG A 143 -10.43 7.19 -8.84
N LYS A 144 -9.49 7.53 -7.95
CA LYS A 144 -8.09 7.79 -8.33
C LYS A 144 -7.42 6.53 -8.92
N LEU A 145 -7.65 5.36 -8.33
CA LEU A 145 -7.06 4.12 -8.82
C LEU A 145 -7.60 3.73 -10.20
N ILE A 146 -8.90 3.88 -10.43
CA ILE A 146 -9.52 3.70 -11.74
C ILE A 146 -8.90 4.65 -12.77
N ALA A 147 -8.66 5.92 -12.41
CA ALA A 147 -8.02 6.89 -13.30
C ALA A 147 -6.57 6.50 -13.67
N ILE A 148 -5.79 5.99 -12.71
CA ILE A 148 -4.42 5.51 -12.95
C ILE A 148 -4.43 4.27 -13.87
N LEU A 149 -5.31 3.30 -13.61
CA LEU A 149 -5.40 2.08 -14.42
C LEU A 149 -5.87 2.37 -15.85
N LYS A 150 -6.79 3.33 -16.01
CA LYS A 150 -7.21 3.82 -17.33
C LYS A 150 -6.01 4.34 -18.13
N ASP A 151 -5.18 5.18 -17.52
CA ASP A 151 -3.99 5.76 -18.17
C ASP A 151 -2.98 4.67 -18.55
N GLN A 152 -2.69 3.75 -17.64
CA GLN A 152 -1.76 2.65 -17.87
C GLN A 152 -2.20 1.68 -18.97
N LEU A 153 -3.50 1.50 -19.15
CA LEU A 153 -4.08 0.66 -20.21
C LEU A 153 -4.30 1.44 -21.52
N SER A 154 -3.97 2.73 -21.55
CA SER A 154 -4.27 3.62 -22.68
C SER A 154 -5.75 3.60 -23.08
N LEU A 155 -6.65 3.41 -22.10
CA LEU A 155 -8.10 3.40 -22.32
C LEU A 155 -8.63 4.83 -22.45
N SER A 156 -9.52 5.05 -23.41
CA SER A 156 -10.25 6.32 -23.48
C SER A 156 -11.27 6.42 -22.34
N ALA A 157 -11.76 7.64 -22.07
CA ALA A 157 -12.84 7.84 -21.10
C ALA A 157 -14.13 7.12 -21.54
N ASP A 158 -14.36 7.00 -22.85
CA ASP A 158 -15.52 6.34 -23.44
C ASP A 158 -15.44 4.81 -23.32
N ASP A 159 -14.25 4.23 -23.48
CA ASP A 159 -14.02 2.79 -23.29
C ASP A 159 -14.26 2.40 -21.83
N LEU A 160 -13.76 3.21 -20.89
CA LEU A 160 -13.98 2.98 -19.46
C LEU A 160 -15.47 3.12 -19.08
N GLY A 161 -16.16 4.09 -19.69
CA GLY A 161 -17.61 4.27 -19.54
C GLY A 161 -18.40 3.08 -20.06
N THR A 162 -17.99 2.52 -21.20
CA THR A 162 -18.58 1.32 -21.80
C THR A 162 -18.41 0.11 -20.88
N ILE A 163 -17.20 -0.15 -20.39
CA ILE A 163 -16.91 -1.26 -19.46
C ILE A 163 -17.75 -1.12 -18.17
N ALA A 164 -17.86 0.07 -17.60
CA ALA A 164 -18.65 0.30 -16.40
C ALA A 164 -20.16 0.07 -16.64
N THR A 165 -20.68 0.52 -17.79
CA THR A 165 -22.08 0.35 -18.17
C THR A 165 -22.42 -1.10 -18.47
N GLU A 166 -21.55 -1.82 -19.18
CA GLU A 166 -21.75 -3.24 -19.53
C GLU A 166 -21.73 -4.15 -18.31
N HIS A 167 -20.80 -3.93 -17.37
CA HIS A 167 -20.61 -4.82 -16.23
C HIS A 167 -21.45 -4.46 -15.01
N PHE A 168 -21.79 -3.17 -14.82
CA PHE A 168 -22.44 -2.69 -13.60
C PHE A 168 -23.72 -1.89 -13.87
N GLY A 169 -24.07 -1.62 -15.14
CA GLY A 169 -25.28 -0.88 -15.51
C GLY A 169 -25.27 0.60 -15.12
N THR A 170 -24.12 1.14 -14.69
CA THR A 170 -23.98 2.53 -14.21
C THR A 170 -22.72 3.19 -14.77
N ASN A 171 -22.69 4.53 -14.78
CA ASN A 171 -21.51 5.27 -15.20
C ASN A 171 -20.40 5.20 -14.13
N VAL A 172 -19.14 5.34 -14.54
CA VAL A 172 -17.94 5.36 -13.68
C VAL A 172 -18.07 6.33 -12.50
N THR A 173 -18.79 7.45 -12.68
CA THR A 173 -19.02 8.44 -11.61
C THR A 173 -20.03 8.01 -10.54
N GLN A 174 -20.85 7.00 -10.83
CA GLN A 174 -21.93 6.51 -9.96
C GLN A 174 -21.67 5.10 -9.41
N LEU A 175 -20.46 4.59 -9.59
CA LEU A 175 -20.10 3.27 -9.08
C LEU A 175 -20.22 3.23 -7.56
N THR A 176 -20.87 2.19 -7.04
CA THR A 176 -20.81 1.86 -5.62
C THR A 176 -19.39 1.42 -5.24
N ARG A 177 -19.07 1.38 -3.94
CA ARG A 177 -17.78 0.83 -3.48
C ARG A 177 -17.53 -0.59 -3.99
N LYS A 178 -18.56 -1.44 -4.06
CA LYS A 178 -18.45 -2.82 -4.52
C LYS A 178 -18.16 -2.90 -6.02
N ASP A 179 -18.86 -2.09 -6.80
CA ASP A 179 -18.72 -2.06 -8.26
C ASP A 179 -17.37 -1.45 -8.66
N ALA A 180 -16.95 -0.38 -7.97
CA ALA A 180 -15.63 0.21 -8.16
C ALA A 180 -14.50 -0.77 -7.87
N SER A 181 -14.58 -1.54 -6.78
CA SER A 181 -13.60 -2.60 -6.49
C SER A 181 -13.59 -3.70 -7.56
N SER A 182 -14.77 -4.11 -8.04
CA SER A 182 -14.88 -5.12 -9.10
C SER A 182 -14.27 -4.63 -10.42
N LEU A 183 -14.52 -3.37 -10.79
CA LEU A 183 -13.95 -2.73 -11.98
C LEU A 183 -12.42 -2.63 -11.90
N ILE A 184 -11.88 -2.27 -10.72
CA ILE A 184 -10.43 -2.22 -10.49
C ILE A 184 -9.79 -3.59 -10.74
N THR A 185 -10.37 -4.67 -10.22
CA THR A 185 -9.87 -6.04 -10.42
C THR A 185 -9.81 -6.42 -11.89
N GLU A 186 -10.85 -6.08 -12.66
CA GLU A 186 -10.89 -6.38 -14.10
C GLU A 186 -9.85 -5.59 -14.89
N LEU A 187 -9.67 -4.30 -14.60
CA LEU A 187 -8.63 -3.49 -15.25
C LEU A 187 -7.22 -4.01 -14.93
N GLN A 188 -6.99 -4.47 -13.70
CA GLN A 188 -5.71 -5.08 -13.31
C GLN A 188 -5.44 -6.39 -14.05
N ARG A 189 -6.47 -7.25 -14.22
CA ARG A 189 -6.36 -8.47 -15.01
C ARG A 189 -5.92 -8.17 -16.43
N ARG A 190 -6.57 -7.19 -17.09
CA ARG A 190 -6.21 -6.75 -18.45
C ARG A 190 -4.80 -6.20 -18.55
N LYS A 191 -4.33 -5.48 -17.53
CA LYS A 191 -2.97 -4.95 -17.47
C LYS A 191 -1.94 -6.09 -17.43
N ASN A 192 -2.19 -7.09 -16.58
CA ASN A 192 -1.29 -8.25 -16.46
C ASN A 192 -1.25 -9.06 -17.76
N GLU A 193 -2.39 -9.20 -18.45
CA GLU A 193 -2.47 -9.88 -19.76
C GLU A 193 -1.73 -9.13 -20.86
N GLN A 194 -1.85 -7.80 -20.93
CA GLN A 194 -1.07 -6.98 -21.88
C GLN A 194 0.43 -7.01 -21.58
N GLY A 195 0.82 -7.08 -20.30
CA GLY A 195 2.21 -7.23 -19.88
C GLY A 195 2.80 -8.58 -20.30
N ALA A 196 2.07 -9.68 -20.11
CA ALA A 196 2.49 -11.02 -20.51
C ALA A 196 2.65 -11.15 -22.04
N GLN A 197 1.68 -10.64 -22.82
CA GLN A 197 1.73 -10.68 -24.28
C GLN A 197 2.90 -9.87 -24.87
N ARG A 198 3.30 -8.77 -24.21
CA ARG A 198 4.48 -7.98 -24.62
C ARG A 198 5.81 -8.66 -24.31
N GLN A 199 5.86 -9.53 -23.30
CA GLN A 199 7.07 -10.30 -22.95
C GLN A 199 7.26 -11.53 -23.84
N GLU A 200 6.19 -12.14 -24.33
CA GLU A 200 6.25 -13.28 -25.27
C GLU A 200 6.58 -12.86 -26.72
N ALA A 201 6.32 -11.60 -27.07
CA ALA A 201 6.56 -11.04 -28.40
C ALA A 201 7.93 -10.36 -28.56
N SER A 202 8.77 -10.34 -27.52
CA SER A 202 10.11 -9.74 -27.50
C SER A 202 11.20 -10.78 -27.33
#